data_AF-A0A1V5B1M4-F1
#
_entry.id   AF-A0A1V5B1M4-F1
#
_cell.length_a   1.000
_cell.length_b   1.000
_cell.length_c   1.000
_cell.angle_alpha   90.00
_cell.angle_beta   90.00
_cell.angle_gamma   90.00
#
_symmetry.space_group_name_H-M   'P 1'
#
loop_
_entity.id
_entity.type
_entity.pdbx_description
1 polymer ?
#
loop_
_entity_poly.entity_id
_entity_poly.type
_entity_poly.pdbx_seq_one_letter_code
_entity_poly.pdbx_strand_id
1 'polypeptide(L)'
;MVNYDNLSYKDLLIRFRQLVPFQQAVVVGLLIFVIYSAYDYIFLKHSLVESVSSSIYSSILFMVVFYFTTVLILRKSTDIIKQSKGPKKGQRNK
;
A
#
# COMPACT_ATOMS: atom_id res chain seq x y z
N MET A 1 18.90 -16.19 -16.66
CA MET A 1 17.49 -16.18 -17.11
C MET A 1 16.63 -16.19 -15.86
N VAL A 2 15.91 -15.10 -15.58
CA VAL A 2 15.04 -15.02 -14.40
C VAL A 2 13.81 -15.88 -14.71
N ASN A 3 13.64 -16.97 -13.98
CA ASN A 3 12.62 -17.97 -14.22
C ASN A 3 11.30 -17.46 -13.61
N TYR A 4 10.33 -17.09 -14.45
CA TYR A 4 9.05 -16.49 -14.04
C TYR A 4 7.93 -17.53 -13.83
N ASP A 5 8.23 -18.82 -14.03
CA ASP A 5 7.24 -19.91 -14.05
C ASP A 5 6.55 -20.20 -12.70
N ASN A 6 7.00 -19.56 -11.61
CA ASN A 6 6.44 -19.75 -10.26
C ASN A 6 6.17 -18.43 -9.52
N LEU A 7 5.86 -17.34 -10.22
CA LEU A 7 5.48 -16.09 -9.54
C LEU A 7 4.06 -16.19 -8.98
N SER A 8 3.91 -16.80 -7.80
CA SER A 8 2.62 -16.88 -7.11
C SER A 8 2.18 -15.47 -6.69
N TYR A 9 0.92 -15.10 -6.90
CA TYR A 9 0.34 -13.82 -6.43
C TYR A 9 0.61 -13.55 -4.94
N LYS A 10 0.76 -14.62 -4.14
CA LYS A 10 1.14 -14.55 -2.74
C LYS A 10 2.51 -13.91 -2.52
N ASP A 11 3.50 -14.21 -3.37
CA ASP A 11 4.86 -13.69 -3.24
C ASP A 11 4.92 -12.20 -3.54
N LEU A 12 4.13 -11.72 -4.51
CA LEU A 12 3.98 -10.27 -4.77
C LEU A 12 3.41 -9.55 -3.55
N LEU A 13 2.37 -10.11 -2.93
CA LEU A 13 1.75 -9.54 -1.73
C LEU A 13 2.69 -9.54 -0.52
N ILE A 14 3.50 -10.59 -0.36
CA ILE A 14 4.50 -10.69 0.70
C ILE A 14 5.58 -9.61 0.51
N ARG A 15 6.10 -9.45 -0.71
CA ARG A 15 7.09 -8.41 -1.03
C ARG A 15 6.51 -7.02 -0.83
N PHE A 16 5.28 -6.78 -1.26
CA PHE A 16 4.60 -5.50 -1.03
C PHE A 16 4.47 -5.18 0.46
N ARG A 17 4.13 -6.17 1.30
CA ARG A 17 4.04 -6.00 2.76
C ARG A 17 5.37 -5.67 3.43
N GLN A 18 6.49 -6.13 2.85
CA GLN A 18 7.84 -5.85 3.36
C GLN A 18 8.33 -4.42 3.07
N LEU A 19 7.70 -3.72 2.12
CA LEU A 19 8.04 -2.33 1.80
C LEU A 19 7.71 -1.40 2.98
N VAL A 20 8.47 -0.29 3.09
CA VAL A 20 8.13 0.76 4.06
C VAL A 20 6.80 1.43 3.67
N PRO A 21 6.01 1.94 4.64
CA PRO A 21 4.69 2.50 4.36
C PRO A 21 4.66 3.57 3.26
N PHE A 22 5.72 4.39 3.18
CA PHE A 22 5.87 5.37 2.11
C PHE A 22 6.00 4.72 0.73
N GLN A 23 6.82 3.68 0.60
CA GLN A 23 6.97 2.94 -0.68
C GLN A 23 5.67 2.23 -1.08
N GLN A 24 4.95 1.65 -0.13
CA GLN A 24 3.63 1.07 -0.38
C GLN A 24 2.66 2.13 -0.92
N ALA A 25 2.62 3.31 -0.30
CA ALA A 25 1.78 4.40 -0.73
C ALA A 25 2.14 4.89 -2.14
N VAL A 26 3.43 5.02 -2.46
CA VAL A 26 3.89 5.40 -3.81
C VAL A 26 3.45 4.39 -4.86
N VAL A 27 3.61 3.08 -4.61
CA VAL A 27 3.19 2.03 -5.56
C VAL A 27 1.68 2.07 -5.79
N VAL A 28 0.89 2.23 -4.72
CA VAL A 28 -0.58 2.36 -4.83
C VAL A 28 -0.95 3.64 -5.57
N GLY A 29 -0.30 4.77 -5.28
CA GLY A 29 -0.52 6.04 -5.97
C GLY A 29 -0.24 5.93 -7.47
N LEU A 30 0.83 5.25 -7.86
CA LEU A 30 1.19 5.02 -9.26
C LEU A 30 0.15 4.15 -9.97
N LEU A 31 -0.35 3.11 -9.30
CA LEU A 31 -1.47 2.29 -9.79
C LEU A 31 -2.72 3.13 -10.03
N ILE A 32 -3.12 3.94 -9.04
CA ILE A 32 -4.26 4.84 -9.15
C ILE A 32 -4.06 5.84 -10.28
N PHE A 33 -2.87 6.44 -10.41
CA PHE A 33 -2.58 7.38 -11.49
C PHE A 33 -2.80 6.76 -12.87
N VAL A 34 -2.29 5.54 -13.11
CA VAL A 34 -2.45 4.85 -14.40
C VAL A 34 -3.92 4.54 -14.68
N ILE A 35 -4.63 4.00 -13.68
CA ILE A 35 -6.05 3.64 -13.82
C ILE A 35 -6.90 4.88 -14.08
N TYR A 36 -6.68 5.94 -13.30
CA TYR A 36 -7.47 7.17 -13.40
C TYR A 36 -7.19 7.92 -14.69
N SER A 37 -5.91 7.97 -15.12
CA SER A 37 -5.53 8.61 -16.38
C SER A 37 -6.14 7.90 -17.58
N ALA A 38 -6.12 6.56 -17.58
CA ALA A 38 -6.79 5.77 -18.60
C ALA A 38 -8.31 5.98 -18.57
N TYR A 39 -8.91 6.06 -17.38
CA TYR A 39 -10.35 6.28 -17.23
C TYR A 39 -10.78 7.66 -17.76
N ASP A 40 -10.11 8.72 -17.34
CA ASP A 40 -10.45 10.10 -17.72
C ASP A 40 -10.27 10.33 -19.23
N TYR A 41 -9.21 9.74 -19.80
CA TYR A 41 -8.93 9.84 -21.23
C TYR A 41 -9.91 9.03 -22.09
N ILE A 42 -10.17 7.76 -21.74
CA ILE A 42 -10.97 6.86 -22.58
C ILE A 42 -12.47 7.09 -22.40
N PHE A 43 -12.94 7.25 -21.15
CA PHE A 43 -14.37 7.30 -20.84
C PHE A 43 -14.91 8.72 -20.78
N LEU A 44 -14.19 9.65 -20.15
CA LEU A 44 -14.63 11.04 -20.06
C LEU A 44 -14.23 11.89 -21.28
N LYS A 45 -13.36 11.36 -22.15
CA LYS A 45 -12.87 12.05 -23.37
C LYS A 45 -12.27 13.43 -23.05
N HIS A 46 -11.72 13.59 -21.85
CA HIS A 46 -11.01 14.80 -21.47
C HIS A 46 -9.74 14.94 -22.31
N SER A 47 -9.25 16.17 -22.45
CA SER A 47 -7.96 16.38 -23.10
C SER A 47 -6.86 15.68 -22.30
N LEU A 48 -5.75 15.36 -22.96
CA LEU A 48 -4.64 14.63 -22.34
C LEU A 48 -4.09 15.39 -21.12
N VAL A 49 -4.07 16.73 -21.20
CA VAL A 49 -3.61 17.61 -20.11
C VAL A 49 -4.56 17.59 -18.92
N GLU A 50 -5.87 17.67 -19.16
CA GLU A 50 -6.89 17.61 -18.10
C GLU A 50 -6.88 16.24 -17.41
N SER A 51 -6.79 15.17 -18.19
CA SER A 51 -6.75 13.78 -17.70
C SER A 51 -5.53 13.52 -16.81
N VAL A 52 -4.36 14.00 -17.23
CA VAL A 52 -3.13 13.86 -16.43
C VAL A 52 -3.23 14.71 -15.17
N SER A 53 -3.73 15.94 -15.27
CA SER A 53 -3.85 16.85 -14.13
C SER A 53 -4.79 16.28 -13.06
N SER A 54 -6.00 15.86 -13.44
CA SER A 54 -6.99 15.26 -12.54
C SER A 54 -6.44 14.00 -11.86
N SER A 55 -5.74 13.16 -12.62
CA SER A 55 -5.15 11.92 -12.15
C SER A 55 -4.01 12.14 -11.16
N ILE A 56 -3.20 13.19 -11.34
CA ILE A 56 -2.16 13.57 -10.36
C ILE A 56 -2.81 13.96 -9.03
N TYR A 57 -3.82 14.83 -9.05
CA TYR A 57 -4.50 15.24 -7.81
C TYR A 57 -5.14 14.06 -7.09
N SER A 58 -5.84 13.20 -7.83
CA SER A 58 -6.47 11.99 -7.28
C SER A 58 -5.43 11.02 -6.70
N SER A 59 -4.34 10.78 -7.42
CA SER A 59 -3.24 9.90 -6.99
C SER A 59 -2.57 10.39 -5.71
N ILE A 60 -2.23 11.69 -5.63
CA ILE A 60 -1.63 12.29 -4.42
C ILE A 60 -2.57 12.15 -3.23
N LEU A 61 -3.86 12.46 -3.42
CA LEU A 61 -4.85 12.36 -2.35
C LEU A 61 -4.96 10.92 -1.84
N PHE A 62 -5.02 9.94 -2.75
CA PHE A 62 -5.03 8.52 -2.39
C PHE A 62 -3.75 8.10 -1.67
N MET A 63 -2.59 8.55 -2.13
CA MET A 63 -1.30 8.25 -1.51
C MET A 63 -1.25 8.75 -0.06
N VAL A 64 -1.70 9.98 0.18
CA VAL A 64 -1.74 10.58 1.51
C VAL A 64 -2.68 9.80 2.43
N VAL A 65 -3.92 9.55 1.99
CA VAL A 65 -4.91 8.79 2.77
C VAL A 65 -4.38 7.38 3.08
N PHE A 66 -3.90 6.67 2.06
CA PHE A 66 -3.36 5.32 2.21
C PHE A 66 -2.18 5.27 3.18
N TYR A 67 -1.25 6.23 3.09
CA TYR A 67 -0.11 6.34 3.99
C TYR A 67 -0.56 6.50 5.44
N PHE A 68 -1.45 7.48 5.71
CA PHE A 68 -1.93 7.72 7.07
C PHE A 68 -2.72 6.53 7.62
N THR A 69 -3.60 5.94 6.82
CA THR A 69 -4.34 4.73 7.21
C THR A 69 -3.38 3.60 7.55
N THR A 70 -2.36 3.37 6.72
CA THR A 70 -1.35 2.33 6.94
C THR A 70 -0.58 2.59 8.23
N VAL A 71 -0.10 3.82 8.46
CA VAL A 71 0.64 4.18 9.69
C VAL A 71 -0.22 4.03 10.93
N LEU A 72 -1.49 4.45 10.88
CA LEU A 72 -2.43 4.30 12.00
C LEU A 72 -2.68 2.83 12.34
N ILE A 73 -2.89 1.99 11.32
CA ILE A 73 -3.07 0.54 11.49
C ILE A 73 -1.79 -0.10 12.03
N LEU A 74 -0.62 0.28 11.52
CA LEU A 74 0.66 -0.27 11.97
C LEU A 74 0.90 0.06 13.45
N ARG A 75 0.68 1.32 13.84
CA ARG A 75 0.79 1.78 15.24
C ARG A 75 -0.17 1.01 16.14
N LYS A 76 -1.44 0.95 15.77
CA LYS A 76 -2.47 0.21 16.52
C LYS A 76 -2.12 -1.28 16.65
N SER A 77 -1.61 -1.90 15.59
CA SER A 77 -1.20 -3.31 15.59
C SER A 77 0.01 -3.53 16.50
N THR A 78 0.99 -2.63 16.50
CA THR A 78 2.13 -2.71 17.43
C THR A 78 1.71 -2.52 18.88
N ASP A 79 0.74 -1.64 19.16
CA ASP A 79 0.24 -1.41 20.51
C ASP A 79 -0.56 -2.62 21.02
N ILE A 80 -1.33 -3.27 20.15
CA ILE A 80 -2.01 -4.55 20.46
C ILE A 80 -0.99 -5.67 20.70
N ILE A 81 0.08 -5.77 19.90
CA ILE A 81 1.14 -6.77 20.12
C ILE A 81 1.87 -6.51 21.45
N LYS A 82 2.13 -5.23 21.80
CA LYS A 82 2.70 -4.83 23.09
C LYS A 82 1.77 -5.15 24.26
N GLN A 83 0.45 -4.95 24.12
CA GLN A 83 -0.54 -5.29 25.13
C GLN A 83 -0.79 -6.80 25.24
N SER A 84 -0.71 -7.56 24.13
CA SER A 84 -0.91 -9.01 24.11
C SER A 84 0.29 -9.81 24.62
N LYS A 85 1.43 -9.15 24.91
CA LYS A 85 2.43 -9.70 25.83
C LYS A 85 1.86 -9.71 27.25
N GLY A 86 0.86 -10.56 27.47
CA GLY A 86 0.49 -11.02 28.80
C GLY A 86 1.75 -11.53 29.52
N PRO A 87 1.75 -11.52 30.86
CA PRO A 87 2.94 -11.87 31.64
C PRO A 87 3.48 -13.20 31.12
N LYS A 88 4.79 -13.26 30.87
CA LYS A 88 5.52 -14.49 30.54
C LYS A 88 5.23 -15.54 31.63
N LYS A 89 4.13 -16.26 31.50
CA LYS A 89 3.75 -17.40 32.33
C LYS A 89 4.53 -18.59 31.77
N GLY A 90 5.72 -18.77 32.31
CA GLY A 90 6.68 -19.83 31.98
C GLY A 90 8.06 -19.22 31.71
N GLN A 91 9.11 -19.41 32.48
CA GLN A 91 9.38 -20.41 33.52
C GLN A 91 10.16 -19.73 34.66
N ARG A 92 9.51 -19.67 35.82
CA ARG A 92 10.14 -19.56 37.13
C ARG A 92 10.16 -20.99 37.67
N ASN A 93 11.30 -21.65 37.56
CA ASN A 93 11.77 -22.80 38.35
C ASN A 93 13.26 -22.92 37.97
N LYS A 94 14.16 -22.51 38.86
CA LYS A 94 14.91 -23.40 39.77
C LYS A 94 15.66 -24.47 39.00
#